data_AF-A0A7C0X8P3-F1
#
_entry.id   AF-A0A7C0X8P3-F1
#
_cell.length_a   1.000
_cell.length_b   1.000
_cell.length_c   1.000
_cell.angle_alpha   90.00
_cell.angle_beta   90.00
_cell.angle_gamma   90.00
#
_symmetry.space_group_name_H-M   'P 1'
#
loop_
_entity.id
_entity.type
_entity.pdbx_description
1 polymer ?
#
loop_
_entity_poly.entity_id
_entity_poly.type
_entity_poly.pdbx_seq_one_letter_code
_entity_poly.pdbx_strand_id
1 'polypeptide(L)' 'MEKDERFERIKDSINGKGRMVLRPSGTEDVVRIMVEHEEENVAREIMDEILELVKDLDE' A
#
# COMPACT_ATOMS: atom_id res chain seq x y z
N MET A 1 11.49 9.11 -8.95
CA MET A 1 12.14 8.00 -9.68
C MET A 1 12.06 6.70 -8.87
N GLU A 2 12.73 6.51 -7.73
CA GLU A 2 12.59 5.25 -6.96
C GLU A 2 11.17 5.01 -6.40
N LYS A 3 10.52 6.03 -5.86
CA LYS A 3 9.15 5.91 -5.29
C LYS A 3 8.09 5.57 -6.35
N ASP A 4 8.19 6.17 -7.55
CA ASP A 4 7.25 5.93 -8.64
C ASP A 4 7.37 4.49 -9.16
N GLU A 5 8.59 3.99 -9.34
CA GLU A 5 8.83 2.59 -9.74
C GLU A 5 8.33 1.60 -8.68
N ARG A 6 8.51 1.91 -7.40
CA ARG A 6 8.00 1.07 -6.31
C ARG A 6 6.48 1.04 -6.29
N PHE A 7 5.83 2.18 -6.53
CA PHE A 7 4.37 2.27 -6.62
C PHE A 7 3.80 1.48 -7.80
N GLU A 8 4.46 1.53 -8.97
CA GLU A 8 4.05 0.73 -10.12
C GLU A 8 4.27 -0.78 -9.89
N ARG A 9 5.35 -1.19 -9.21
CA ARG A 9 5.52 -2.60 -8.79
C ARG A 9 4.38 -3.09 -7.89
N ILE A 10 3.96 -2.27 -6.93
CA ILE A 10 2.84 -2.60 -6.04
C ILE A 10 1.53 -2.74 -6.83
N LYS A 11 1.26 -1.82 -7.77
CA LYS A 11 0.09 -1.91 -8.65
C LYS A 11 0.09 -3.20 -9.46
N ASP A 12 1.22 -3.57 -10.05
CA ASP A 12 1.35 -4.78 -10.86
C ASP A 12 1.10 -6.03 -10.03
N SER A 13 1.62 -6.08 -8.79
CA SER A 13 1.38 -7.19 -7.86
C SER A 13 -0.09 -7.35 -7.45
N ILE A 14 -0.89 -6.29 -7.52
CA ILE A 14 -2.33 -6.31 -7.16
C ILE A 14 -3.21 -6.59 -8.38
N ASN A 15 -2.76 -6.25 -9.57
CA ASN A 15 -3.58 -6.18 -10.77
C ASN A 15 -4.32 -7.51 -11.06
N GLY A 16 -5.65 -7.48 -10.94
CA GLY A 16 -6.52 -8.63 -11.19
C GLY A 16 -6.51 -9.72 -10.11
N LYS A 17 -5.71 -9.57 -9.04
CA LYS A 17 -5.50 -10.57 -7.99
C LYS A 17 -5.84 -10.07 -6.58
N GLY A 18 -6.07 -8.77 -6.43
CA GLY A 18 -6.34 -8.16 -5.15
C GLY A 18 -6.94 -6.76 -5.26
N ARG A 19 -6.98 -6.08 -4.12
CA ARG A 19 -7.44 -4.70 -4.01
C ARG A 19 -6.68 -3.98 -2.93
N MET A 20 -6.55 -2.68 -3.12
CA MET A 20 -5.96 -1.80 -2.14
C MET A 20 -6.76 -0.52 -2.02
N VAL A 21 -6.92 -0.06 -0.78
CA VAL A 21 -7.65 1.15 -0.44
C VAL A 21 -6.84 1.95 0.55
N LEU A 22 -6.50 3.19 0.17
CA LEU A 22 -5.94 4.20 1.07
C LEU A 22 -6.98 5.30 1.27
N ARG A 23 -7.23 5.67 2.52
CA ARG A 23 -8.09 6.82 2.84
C ARG A 23 -7.61 7.52 4.11
N PRO A 24 -7.63 8.86 4.16
CA PRO A 24 -7.49 9.56 5.43
C PRO A 24 -8.66 9.23 6.35
N SER A 25 -8.42 9.22 7.66
CA SER A 25 -9.50 9.21 8.64
C SER A 25 -10.14 10.60 8.73
N GLY A 26 -11.47 10.65 8.83
CA GLY A 26 -12.21 11.91 9.00
C GLY A 26 -12.37 12.34 10.47
N THR A 27 -11.94 11.51 11.41
CA THR A 27 -12.17 11.71 12.86
C THR A 27 -10.91 11.53 13.71
N GLU A 28 -9.80 11.09 13.10
CA GLU A 28 -8.54 10.79 13.75
C GLU A 28 -7.40 11.23 12.83
N ASP A 29 -6.26 11.60 13.38
CA ASP A 29 -5.08 12.01 12.61
C ASP A 29 -4.28 10.78 12.15
N VAL A 30 -4.91 9.95 11.32
CA VAL A 30 -4.34 8.69 10.80
C VAL A 30 -4.80 8.41 9.37
N VAL A 31 -3.97 7.69 8.61
CA VAL A 31 -4.34 7.12 7.30
C VAL A 31 -4.73 5.65 7.48
N ARG A 32 -5.87 5.25 6.91
CA ARG A 32 -6.30 3.86 6.87
C ARG A 32 -5.89 3.22 5.56
N ILE A 33 -5.19 2.10 5.68
CA ILE A 33 -4.67 1.32 4.56
C ILE A 33 -5.25 -0.09 4.68
N MET A 34 -5.83 -0.59 3.59
CA MET A 34 -6.34 -1.95 3.48
C MET A 34 -5.79 -2.59 2.22
N VAL A 35 -5.31 -3.83 2.35
CA VAL A 35 -4.79 -4.64 1.25
C VAL A 35 -5.44 -6.00 1.33
N GLU A 36 -6.02 -6.44 0.22
CA GLU A 36 -6.51 -7.81 0.02
C GLU A 36 -5.83 -8.39 -1.23
N HIS A 37 -5.50 -9.68 -1.18
CA HIS A 37 -4.91 -10.42 -2.29
C HIS A 37 -5.32 -11.89 -2.16
N GLU A 38 -5.34 -12.63 -3.28
CA GLU A 38 -5.62 -14.09 -3.29
C GLU A 38 -4.60 -14.91 -2.47
N GLU A 39 -3.39 -14.37 -2.31
CA GLU A 39 -2.29 -14.92 -1.52
C GLU A 39 -1.95 -14.02 -0.33
N GLU A 40 -2.02 -14.56 0.90
CA GLU A 40 -1.82 -13.79 2.14
C GLU A 40 -0.42 -13.20 2.29
N ASN A 41 0.62 -13.96 1.89
CA ASN A 41 2.01 -13.51 1.91
C ASN A 41 2.20 -12.27 1.02
N VAL A 42 1.61 -12.27 -0.17
CA VAL A 42 1.67 -11.13 -1.09
C VAL A 42 0.96 -9.91 -0.49
N ALA A 43 -0.21 -10.09 0.14
CA ALA A 43 -0.89 -9.00 0.83
C ALA A 43 -0.03 -8.38 1.97
N ARG A 44 0.71 -9.22 2.70
CA ARG A 44 1.63 -8.78 3.77
C ARG A 44 2.83 -8.02 3.20
N GLU A 45 3.49 -8.56 2.18
CA GLU A 45 4.62 -7.92 1.51
C GLU A 45 4.23 -6.53 0.96
N ILE A 46 3.08 -6.44 0.29
CA ILE A 46 2.54 -5.18 -0.22
C ILE A 46 2.29 -4.18 0.91
N MET A 47 1.72 -4.63 2.04
CA MET A 47 1.48 -3.76 3.20
C MET A 47 2.80 -3.20 3.76
N ASP A 48 3.83 -4.04 3.91
CA ASP A 48 5.13 -3.62 4.42
C ASP A 48 5.79 -2.58 3.49
N GLU A 49 5.74 -2.80 2.17
CA GLU A 49 6.27 -1.84 1.20
C GLU A 49 5.57 -0.49 1.24
N ILE A 50 4.24 -0.47 1.43
CA ILE A 50 3.49 0.79 1.55
C ILE A 50 3.80 1.51 2.84
N LEU A 51 3.92 0.80 3.95
CA LEU A 51 4.24 1.43 5.23
C LEU A 51 5.60 2.14 5.17
N GLU A 52 6.58 1.60 4.44
CA GLU A 52 7.83 2.29 4.16
C GLU A 52 7.61 3.55 3.31
N LEU A 53 6.88 3.44 2.20
CA LEU A 53 6.59 4.61 1.35
C LEU A 53 5.87 5.75 2.08
N VAL A 54 4.96 5.41 3.00
CA VAL A 54 4.19 6.40 3.79
C VAL A 54 5.07 7.06 4.84
N LYS A 55 5.97 6.32 5.51
CA LYS A 55 6.92 6.92 6.46
C LYS A 55 7.82 7.94 5.79
N ASP A 56 8.30 7.65 4.59
CA ASP A 56 9.12 8.59 3.81
C ASP A 56 8.35 9.84 3.32
N LEU A 57 7.04 9.94 3.54
CA LEU A 57 6.22 11.12 3.22
C LEU A 57 5.93 12.00 4.44
N ASP A 58 6.15 11.48 5.65
CA ASP A 58 5.95 12.18 6.92
C ASP A 58 7.25 12.83 7.44
N GLU A 59 8.37 12.66 6.71
CA GLU A 59 9.66 13.36 6.87
C GLU A 59 9.78 14.58 5.93
#